data_AF-A0AA43BGJ0-F1
#
_entry.id   AF-A0AA43BGJ0-F1
#
_cell.length_a   1.000
_cell.length_b   1.000
_cell.length_c   1.000
_cell.angle_alpha   90.00
_cell.angle_beta   90.00
_cell.angle_gamma   90.00
#
_symmetry.space_group_name_H-M   'P 1'
#
loop_
_entity.id
_entity.type
_entity.pdbx_description
1 polymer ?
#
loop_
_entity_poly.entity_id
_entity_poly.type
_entity_poly.pdbx_seq_one_letter_code
_entity_poly.pdbx_strand_id
1 'polypeptide(L)'
;MLLIPQAMAALLTIQGKKAGAFFFIITDGMEAVSYDLFQGSLDRVVSAMDAAGELEGPRFTPGDLRRTVETHLAAAGYSEEVRGHVQSHGLSDVQKRHYNKYEYDTEKCGAIRTLYDLLAGDSADIMKLRQLAAG
;
A
#
# COMPACT_ATOMS: atom_id res chain seq x y z
N MET A 1 1.61 -15.14 11.31
CA MET A 1 1.10 -13.88 10.74
C MET A 1 0.08 -13.22 11.66
N LEU A 2 0.52 -12.29 12.51
CA LEU A 2 -0.38 -11.39 13.23
C LEU A 2 -0.43 -10.07 12.45
N LEU A 3 -1.50 -9.86 11.68
CA LEU A 3 -1.80 -8.54 11.12
C LEU A 3 -1.98 -7.54 12.27
N ILE A 4 -1.52 -6.30 12.09
CA ILE A 4 -1.81 -5.25 13.07
C ILE A 4 -3.34 -5.08 13.19
N PRO A 5 -3.88 -4.73 14.38
CA PRO A 5 -5.34 -4.64 14.59
C PRO A 5 -6.05 -3.74 13.58
N GLN A 6 -5.41 -2.65 13.15
CA GLN A 6 -5.96 -1.69 12.20
C GLN A 6 -6.03 -2.25 10.79
N ALA A 7 -5.03 -3.03 10.37
CA ALA A 7 -5.07 -3.74 9.09
C ALA A 7 -6.16 -4.83 9.10
N MET A 8 -6.35 -5.52 10.23
CA MET A 8 -7.45 -6.46 10.39
C MET A 8 -8.82 -5.76 10.34
N ALA A 9 -8.96 -4.62 11.00
CA ALA A 9 -10.20 -3.83 10.96
C ALA A 9 -10.51 -3.36 9.53
N ALA A 10 -9.53 -2.80 8.82
CA ALA A 10 -9.68 -2.39 7.42
C ALA A 10 -10.08 -3.57 6.52
N LEU A 11 -9.48 -4.75 6.75
CA LEU A 11 -9.81 -5.96 6.02
C LEU A 11 -11.26 -6.41 6.24
N LEU A 12 -11.73 -6.37 7.48
CA LEU A 12 -13.14 -6.66 7.81
C LEU A 12 -14.09 -5.64 7.18
N THR A 13 -13.70 -4.36 7.12
CA THR A 13 -14.47 -3.33 6.42
C THR A 13 -14.55 -3.60 4.92
N ILE A 14 -13.41 -3.91 4.28
CA ILE A 14 -13.34 -4.21 2.83
C ILE A 14 -14.10 -5.50 2.50
N GLN A 15 -14.05 -6.53 3.36
CA GLN A 15 -14.82 -7.76 3.15
C GLN A 15 -16.34 -7.58 3.26
N GLY A 16 -16.80 -6.54 3.97
CA GLY A 16 -18.22 -6.34 4.23
C GLY A 16 -18.89 -7.52 4.95
N LYS A 17 -20.21 -7.67 4.83
CA LYS A 17 -20.96 -8.83 5.33
C LYS A 17 -20.81 -10.00 4.34
N LYS A 18 -19.68 -10.73 4.35
CA LYS A 18 -19.43 -12.01 3.63
C LYS A 18 -20.38 -12.26 2.45
N ALA A 19 -20.16 -11.60 1.31
CA ALA A 19 -21.01 -11.75 0.13
C ALA A 19 -20.43 -12.69 -0.95
N GLY A 20 -19.29 -13.36 -0.73
CA GLY A 20 -18.72 -14.27 -1.74
C GLY A 20 -17.49 -15.05 -1.30
N ALA A 21 -16.97 -15.87 -2.24
CA ALA A 21 -15.86 -16.79 -2.02
C ALA A 21 -14.46 -16.12 -1.99
N PHE A 22 -14.38 -14.79 -2.12
CA PHE A 22 -13.12 -14.06 -2.29
C PHE A 22 -12.75 -13.20 -1.06
N PHE A 23 -11.46 -13.14 -0.75
CA PHE A 23 -10.91 -12.52 0.46
C PHE A 23 -10.83 -10.99 0.40
N PHE A 24 -10.69 -10.40 -0.79
CA PHE A 24 -10.81 -8.97 -1.06
C PHE A 24 -12.02 -8.74 -1.96
N ILE A 25 -12.89 -7.82 -1.59
CA ILE A 25 -14.16 -7.54 -2.27
C ILE A 25 -14.23 -6.02 -2.48
N ILE A 26 -14.38 -5.59 -3.73
CA ILE A 26 -14.67 -4.17 -4.07
C ILE A 26 -16.03 -4.07 -4.80
N THR A 27 -16.64 -5.21 -5.14
CA THR A 27 -17.87 -5.36 -5.91
C THR A 27 -18.93 -6.20 -5.19
N ASP A 28 -19.06 -6.04 -3.87
CA ASP A 28 -20.10 -6.72 -3.06
C ASP A 28 -20.17 -8.26 -3.24
N GLY A 29 -19.02 -8.90 -3.46
CA GLY A 29 -18.84 -10.35 -3.45
C GLY A 29 -18.91 -11.02 -4.83
N MET A 30 -19.14 -10.25 -5.89
CA MET A 30 -19.39 -10.81 -7.24
C MET A 30 -18.12 -11.32 -7.94
N GLU A 31 -16.97 -10.66 -7.75
CA GLU A 31 -15.71 -11.03 -8.41
C GLU A 31 -14.50 -10.79 -7.50
N ALA A 32 -13.41 -11.55 -7.72
CA ALA A 32 -12.13 -11.26 -7.10
C ALA A 32 -11.64 -9.87 -7.53
N VAL A 33 -11.01 -9.13 -6.62
CA VAL A 33 -10.41 -7.82 -6.97
C VAL A 33 -9.36 -8.01 -8.06
N SER A 34 -9.67 -7.54 -9.26
CA SER A 34 -8.71 -7.34 -10.33
C SER A 34 -8.11 -5.94 -10.21
N TYR A 35 -6.98 -5.73 -10.88
CA TYR A 35 -6.39 -4.40 -11.01
C TYR A 35 -7.39 -3.40 -11.59
N ASP A 36 -8.13 -3.80 -12.63
CA ASP A 36 -9.09 -2.95 -13.32
C ASP A 36 -10.26 -2.53 -12.42
N LEU A 37 -10.75 -3.44 -11.57
CA LEU A 37 -11.80 -3.13 -10.59
C LEU A 37 -11.32 -2.17 -9.51
N PHE A 38 -10.09 -2.34 -9.04
CA PHE A 38 -9.48 -1.42 -8.09
C PHE A 38 -9.25 -0.05 -8.73
N GLN A 39 -8.74 -0.02 -9.97
CA GLN A 39 -8.53 1.21 -10.72
C GLN A 39 -9.85 1.97 -10.93
N GLY A 40 -10.90 1.29 -11.39
CA GLY A 40 -12.20 1.95 -11.61
C GLY A 40 -12.82 2.52 -10.32
N SER A 41 -12.54 1.89 -9.17
CA SER A 41 -12.97 2.41 -7.87
C SER A 41 -12.13 3.61 -7.43
N LEU A 42 -10.81 3.54 -7.65
CA LEU A 42 -9.90 4.64 -7.37
C LEU A 42 -10.21 5.86 -8.26
N ASP A 43 -10.51 5.65 -9.53
CA ASP A 43 -10.84 6.71 -10.48
C ASP A 43 -12.05 7.54 -10.03
N ARG A 44 -13.03 6.92 -9.35
CA ARG A 44 -14.17 7.66 -8.75
C ARG A 44 -13.71 8.59 -7.63
N VAL A 45 -12.83 8.11 -6.76
CA VAL A 45 -12.25 8.91 -5.66
C VAL A 45 -11.40 10.04 -6.24
N VAL A 46 -10.49 9.74 -7.17
CA VAL A 46 -9.63 10.74 -7.81
C VAL A 46 -10.48 11.80 -8.54
N SER A 47 -11.56 11.40 -9.22
CA SER A 47 -12.47 12.35 -9.88
C SER A 47 -13.18 13.25 -8.87
N ALA A 48 -13.61 12.71 -7.73
CA ALA A 48 -14.24 13.51 -6.68
C ALA A 48 -13.25 14.50 -6.04
N MET A 49 -12.01 14.05 -5.75
CA MET A 49 -10.94 14.91 -5.24
C MET A 49 -10.59 16.02 -6.23
N ASP A 50 -10.52 15.71 -7.53
CA ASP A 50 -10.26 16.68 -8.61
C ASP A 50 -11.35 17.75 -8.65
N ALA A 51 -12.61 17.32 -8.64
CA ALA A 51 -13.77 18.23 -8.63
C ALA A 51 -13.83 19.09 -7.35
N ALA A 52 -13.34 18.59 -6.22
CA ALA A 52 -13.24 19.31 -4.96
C ALA A 52 -12.00 20.22 -4.88
N GLY A 53 -11.06 20.13 -5.83
CA GLY A 53 -9.79 20.87 -5.80
C GLY A 53 -8.81 20.38 -4.74
N GLU A 54 -8.95 19.14 -4.29
CA GLU A 54 -8.12 18.51 -3.24
C GLU A 54 -6.84 17.86 -3.81
N LEU A 55 -6.72 17.77 -5.14
CA LEU A 55 -5.52 17.26 -5.79
C LEU A 55 -4.43 18.34 -5.80
N GLU A 56 -3.37 18.14 -5.01
CA GLU A 56 -2.16 18.97 -5.06
C GLU A 56 -1.31 18.75 -6.32
N GLY A 57 -1.60 17.70 -7.08
CA GLY A 57 -0.82 17.28 -8.25
C GLY A 57 -1.67 16.56 -9.30
N PRO A 58 -1.04 15.88 -10.28
CA PRO A 58 -1.78 15.15 -11.29
C PRO A 58 -2.60 14.01 -10.66
N ARG A 59 -3.61 13.57 -11.42
CA ARG A 59 -4.39 12.36 -11.10
C ARG A 59 -3.44 11.18 -10.88
N PHE A 60 -3.72 10.38 -9.86
CA PHE A 60 -2.89 9.26 -9.45
C PHE A 60 -3.58 7.91 -9.70
N THR A 61 -2.77 6.86 -9.82
CA THR A 61 -3.17 5.50 -10.18
C THR A 61 -2.90 4.53 -9.02
N PRO A 62 -3.39 3.28 -9.08
CA PRO A 62 -2.97 2.23 -8.15
C PRO A 62 -1.44 2.07 -8.05
N GLY A 63 -0.74 2.27 -9.17
CA GLY A 63 0.71 2.19 -9.23
C GLY A 63 1.40 3.33 -8.47
N ASP A 64 0.80 4.52 -8.46
CA ASP A 64 1.28 5.65 -7.67
C ASP A 64 1.16 5.37 -6.17
N LEU A 65 0.03 4.85 -5.72
CA LEU A 65 -0.15 4.45 -4.31
C LEU A 65 0.94 3.48 -3.86
N ARG A 66 1.22 2.45 -4.67
CA ARG A 66 2.27 1.47 -4.40
C ARG A 66 3.66 2.12 -4.34
N ARG A 67 3.99 3.00 -5.30
CA ARG A 67 5.28 3.74 -5.31
C ARG A 67 5.43 4.67 -4.11
N THR A 68 4.34 5.31 -3.68
CA THR A 68 4.31 6.15 -2.49
C THR A 68 4.59 5.33 -1.23
N VAL A 69 3.96 4.16 -1.06
CA VAL A 69 4.25 3.24 0.05
C VAL A 69 5.72 2.81 0.05
N GLU A 70 6.26 2.43 -1.12
CA GLU A 70 7.67 2.06 -1.28
C GLU A 70 8.62 3.19 -0.83
N THR A 71 8.28 4.43 -1.18
CA THR A 71 9.07 5.63 -0.87
C THR A 71 9.03 5.94 0.63
N HIS A 72 7.85 5.90 1.26
CA HIS A 72 7.73 6.16 2.71
C HIS A 72 8.43 5.09 3.54
N LEU A 73 8.32 3.81 3.16
CA LEU A 73 9.04 2.74 3.86
C LEU A 73 10.56 2.85 3.68
N ALA A 74 11.02 3.27 2.50
CA ALA A 74 12.45 3.53 2.29
C ALA A 74 12.95 4.70 3.16
N ALA A 75 12.19 5.80 3.21
CA ALA A 75 12.50 6.95 4.05
C ALA A 75 12.51 6.61 5.55
N ALA A 76 11.66 5.66 5.99
CA ALA A 76 11.65 5.12 7.35
C ALA A 76 12.81 4.13 7.63
N GLY A 77 13.66 3.85 6.64
CA GLY A 77 14.85 3.02 6.81
C GLY A 77 14.66 1.52 6.54
N TYR A 78 13.53 1.09 5.99
CA TYR A 78 13.32 -0.32 5.64
C TYR A 78 14.10 -0.71 4.37
N SER A 79 14.80 -1.84 4.45
CA SER A 79 15.59 -2.37 3.33
C SER A 79 14.71 -2.73 2.13
N GLU A 80 15.32 -2.80 0.94
CA GLU A 80 14.66 -3.30 -0.27
C GLU A 80 14.11 -4.72 -0.09
N GLU A 81 14.78 -5.56 0.70
CA GLU A 81 14.31 -6.91 0.99
C GLU A 81 13.00 -6.90 1.79
N VAL A 82 12.93 -6.15 2.89
CA VAL A 82 11.69 -6.04 3.68
C VAL A 82 10.57 -5.43 2.86
N ARG A 83 10.85 -4.36 2.09
CA ARG A 83 9.86 -3.72 1.21
C ARG A 83 9.36 -4.68 0.13
N GLY A 84 10.26 -5.45 -0.48
CA GLY A 84 9.94 -6.52 -1.43
C GLY A 84 9.03 -7.59 -0.84
N HIS A 85 9.29 -8.03 0.39
CA HIS A 85 8.42 -8.96 1.12
C HIS A 85 7.04 -8.39 1.45
N VAL A 86 6.96 -7.13 1.90
CA VAL A 86 5.68 -6.46 2.21
C VAL A 86 4.81 -6.30 0.95
N GLN A 87 5.43 -5.92 -0.17
CA GLN A 87 4.74 -5.62 -1.42
C GLN A 87 4.80 -6.77 -2.45
N SER A 88 5.26 -7.96 -2.04
CA SER A 88 5.37 -9.18 -2.84
C SER A 88 6.08 -9.00 -4.20
N HIS A 89 7.14 -8.19 -4.24
CA HIS A 89 7.98 -7.98 -5.43
C HIS A 89 9.46 -8.18 -5.10
N GLY A 90 10.30 -8.40 -6.12
CA GLY A 90 11.76 -8.56 -5.90
C GLY A 90 12.15 -9.82 -5.11
N LEU A 91 11.25 -10.81 -5.03
CA LEU A 91 11.48 -12.11 -4.39
C LEU A 91 12.16 -13.13 -5.31
N SER A 92 12.41 -12.76 -6.57
CA SER A 92 12.86 -13.64 -7.65
C SER A 92 14.37 -13.86 -7.72
N ASP A 93 15.16 -13.32 -6.79
CA ASP A 93 16.60 -13.56 -6.79
C ASP A 93 16.88 -15.04 -6.41
N VAL A 94 17.66 -15.71 -7.26
CA VAL A 94 17.99 -17.15 -7.16
C VAL A 94 18.67 -17.45 -5.83
N GLN A 95 19.42 -16.48 -5.27
CA GLN A 95 20.06 -16.60 -3.95
C GLN A 95 19.03 -16.68 -2.81
N LYS A 96 17.96 -15.88 -2.85
CA LYS A 96 16.90 -15.88 -1.83
C LYS A 96 16.12 -17.18 -1.82
N ARG A 97 15.83 -17.74 -3.00
CA ARG A 97 15.04 -18.98 -3.15
C ARG A 97 15.73 -20.23 -2.63
N HIS A 98 17.06 -20.26 -2.60
CA HIS A 98 17.84 -21.44 -2.19
C HIS A 98 18.45 -21.33 -0.78
N TYR A 99 18.77 -20.12 -0.30
CA TYR A 99 19.49 -19.96 0.96
C TYR A 99 18.73 -19.20 2.04
N ASN A 100 17.83 -18.29 1.68
CA ASN A 100 17.13 -17.46 2.65
C ASN A 100 15.73 -18.02 2.95
N LYS A 101 15.62 -18.76 4.06
CA LYS A 101 14.34 -19.29 4.57
C LYS A 101 13.71 -18.37 5.63
N TYR A 102 14.27 -17.18 5.84
CA TYR A 102 13.73 -16.25 6.80
C TYR A 102 12.45 -15.63 6.23
N GLU A 103 11.35 -15.70 6.99
CA GLU A 103 10.03 -15.27 6.54
C GLU A 103 9.78 -13.75 6.72
N TYR A 104 10.68 -13.06 7.43
CA TYR A 104 10.60 -11.62 7.73
C TYR A 104 9.31 -11.19 8.42
N ASP A 105 8.63 -12.09 9.16
CA ASP A 105 7.33 -11.79 9.78
C ASP A 105 7.37 -10.58 10.71
N THR A 106 8.41 -10.46 11.53
CA THR A 106 8.60 -9.35 12.46
C THR A 106 8.82 -8.03 11.72
N GLU A 107 9.68 -8.03 10.70
CA GLU A 107 10.04 -6.87 9.89
C GLU A 107 8.85 -6.39 9.05
N LYS A 108 8.10 -7.33 8.45
CA LYS A 108 6.86 -7.03 7.71
C LYS A 108 5.85 -6.36 8.64
N CYS A 109 5.64 -6.90 9.85
CA CYS A 109 4.73 -6.30 10.82
C CYS A 109 5.19 -4.91 11.27
N GLY A 110 6.49 -4.74 11.52
CA GLY A 110 7.09 -3.44 11.84
C GLY A 110 6.85 -2.42 10.73
N ALA A 111 7.14 -2.79 9.49
CA ALA A 111 6.95 -1.92 8.33
C ALA A 111 5.49 -1.50 8.15
N ILE A 112 4.53 -2.42 8.28
CA ILE A 112 3.10 -2.11 8.19
C ILE A 112 2.67 -1.18 9.34
N ARG A 113 3.21 -1.38 10.55
CA ARG A 113 2.94 -0.50 11.69
C ARG A 113 3.48 0.90 11.46
N THR A 114 4.73 1.04 11.02
CA THR A 114 5.31 2.35 10.70
C THR A 114 4.54 3.04 9.59
N LEU A 115 4.13 2.32 8.54
CA LEU A 115 3.28 2.88 7.50
C LEU A 115 1.94 3.38 8.06
N TYR A 116 1.30 2.62 8.95
CA TYR A 116 0.08 3.05 9.60
C TYR A 116 0.31 4.32 10.43
N ASP A 117 1.36 4.38 11.25
CA ASP A 117 1.67 5.54 12.09
C ASP A 117 1.97 6.79 11.24
N LEU A 118 2.63 6.65 10.08
CA LEU A 118 2.86 7.74 9.13
C LEU A 118 1.57 8.28 8.50
N LEU A 119 0.58 7.42 8.25
CA LEU A 119 -0.69 7.78 7.63
C LEU A 119 -1.72 8.29 8.66
N ALA A 120 -1.67 7.78 9.89
CA ALA A 120 -2.60 8.09 10.97
C ALA A 120 -2.11 9.24 11.88
N GLY A 121 -0.82 9.59 11.81
CA GLY A 121 -0.29 10.77 12.47
C GLY A 121 -0.89 12.04 11.89
N ASP A 122 -1.25 13.00 12.75
CA ASP A 122 -1.68 14.33 12.32
C ASP A 122 -0.57 14.97 11.50
N SER A 123 -0.86 15.21 10.21
CA SER A 123 -0.08 15.98 9.23
C SER A 123 1.33 16.33 9.70
N ALA A 124 2.22 15.35 9.70
CA ALA A 124 3.64 15.61 9.85
C ALA A 124 4.07 16.29 8.55
N ASP A 125 3.96 17.62 8.56
CA ASP A 125 4.51 18.61 7.61
C ASP A 125 5.08 17.92 6.37
N ILE A 126 4.21 17.71 5.37
CA ILE A 126 4.55 17.03 4.11
C ILE A 126 5.87 17.65 3.65
N MET A 127 6.97 16.91 3.87
CA MET A 127 8.29 17.34 3.48
C MET A 127 8.19 17.63 2.00
N LYS A 128 8.22 18.93 1.63
CA LYS A 128 8.33 19.35 0.24
C LYS A 128 9.55 18.62 -0.32
N LEU A 129 9.29 17.56 -1.07
CA LEU A 129 10.30 16.79 -1.77
C LEU A 129 11.01 17.80 -2.66
N ARG A 130 12.21 18.18 -2.21
CA ARG A 130 13.03 19.23 -2.77
C ARG A 130 13.24 18.87 -4.23
N GLN A 131 12.62 19.63 -5.14
CA GLN A 131 13.00 19.61 -6.55
C GLN A 131 14.49 19.97 -6.58
N LEU A 132 15.34 18.95 -6.74
CA LEU A 132 16.73 19.15 -7.09
C LEU A 132 16.70 19.69 -8.52
N ALA A 133 16.85 21.01 -8.62
CA ALA A 133 17.15 21.68 -9.87
C ALA A 133 18.42 21.03 -10.44
N ALA A 134 18.27 20.38 -11.61
CA ALA A 134 19.39 19.99 -12.43
C ALA A 134 20.09 21.28 -12.90
N GLY A 135 21.34 21.44 -12.50
CA GLY A 135 22.27 22.41 -13.09
C GLY A 135 22.90 21.86 -14.36
#